data_AF-Q3M7A6-F1
#
_entry.id   AF-Q3M7A6-F1
#
_cell.length_a   1.000
_cell.length_b   1.000
_cell.length_c   1.000
_cell.angle_alpha   90.00
_cell.angle_beta   90.00
_cell.angle_gamma   90.00
#
_symmetry.space_group_name_H-M   'P 1'
#
loop_
_entity.id
_entity.type
_entity.pdbx_description
1 polymer ?
#
loop_
_entity_poly.entity_id
_entity_poly.type
_entity_poly.pdbx_seq_one_letter_code
_entity_poly.pdbx_strand_id
1 'polypeptide(L)' 'MSITVTGKIERRNLGTGAWALVSDDGVTYEILRGADKELLKAGQKAKVKGQVREDVMTIAMIGPVLEVKSFEVLSDES' A
#
# COMPACT_ATOMS: atom_id res chain seq x y z
N MET A 1 -5.09 -7.75 11.39
CA MET A 1 -5.65 -8.83 10.52
C MET A 1 -4.71 -9.08 9.34
N SER A 2 -4.38 -10.33 9.00
CA SER A 2 -3.55 -10.64 7.81
C SER A 2 -4.39 -10.67 6.54
N ILE A 3 -3.92 -10.03 5.47
CA ILE A 3 -4.63 -9.94 4.18
C ILE A 3 -3.70 -10.19 2.99
N THR A 4 -4.29 -10.57 1.86
CA THR A 4 -3.66 -10.50 0.53
C THR A 4 -4.52 -9.61 -0.34
N VAL A 5 -3.93 -8.57 -0.92
CA VAL A 5 -4.66 -7.56 -1.70
C VAL A 5 -3.90 -7.20 -2.97
N THR A 6 -4.62 -7.08 -4.07
CA THR A 6 -4.06 -6.60 -5.34
C THR A 6 -4.53 -5.18 -5.58
N GLY A 7 -3.62 -4.32 -6.03
CA GLY A 7 -3.94 -2.94 -6.29
C GLY A 7 -2.81 -2.16 -6.94
N LYS A 8 -3.06 -0.87 -7.12
CA LYS A 8 -2.11 0.10 -7.66
C LYS A 8 -1.44 0.88 -6.52
N ILE A 9 -0.13 1.04 -6.62
CA ILE A 9 0.66 1.83 -5.68
C ILE A 9 0.58 3.30 -6.08
N GLU A 10 0.21 4.14 -5.12
CA GLU A 10 0.10 5.59 -5.31
C GLU A 10 0.88 6.37 -4.26
N ARG A 11 1.47 7.48 -4.68
CA ARG A 11 2.03 8.47 -3.76
C ARG A 11 0.99 9.55 -3.50
N ARG A 12 0.57 9.71 -2.25
CA ARG A 12 -0.35 10.78 -1.82
C ARG A 12 0.46 11.95 -1.26
N ASN A 13 0.23 13.16 -1.79
CA ASN A 13 0.88 14.39 -1.32
C ASN A 13 0.13 14.99 -0.11
N LEU A 14 -0.02 14.21 0.96
CA LEU A 14 -0.59 14.65 2.23
C LEU A 14 0.51 14.66 3.30
N GLY A 15 0.67 15.77 4.01
CA GLY A 15 1.76 15.95 4.98
C GLY A 15 3.15 15.78 4.35
N THR A 16 3.98 14.90 4.91
CA THR A 16 5.33 14.56 4.39
C THR A 16 5.29 13.60 3.19
N GLY A 17 4.10 13.31 2.66
CA GLY A 17 3.85 12.29 1.66
C GLY A 17 3.66 10.91 2.26
N ALA A 18 2.62 10.21 1.80
CA ALA A 18 2.27 8.85 2.19
C ALA A 18 2.22 7.94 0.96
N TRP A 19 2.54 6.67 1.15
CA TRP A 19 2.34 5.65 0.13
C TRP A 19 1.03 4.94 0.40
N ALA A 20 0.31 4.62 -0.67
CA ALA A 20 -0.98 3.95 -0.59
C ALA A 20 -1.03 2.78 -1.57
N LEU A 21 -1.79 1.75 -1.22
CA LEU A 21 -2.28 0.74 -2.15
C LEU A 21 -3.77 1.00 -2.34
N VAL A 22 -4.16 1.36 -3.56
CA VAL A 22 -5.56 1.44 -3.98
C VAL A 22 -5.91 0.09 -4.57
N SER A 23 -6.70 -0.70 -3.85
CA SER A 23 -7.03 -2.06 -4.26
C SER A 23 -8.05 -2.07 -5.40
N ASP A 24 -8.08 -3.19 -6.13
CA ASP A 24 -8.98 -3.37 -7.28
C ASP A 24 -10.48 -3.34 -6.87
N ASP A 25 -10.79 -3.51 -5.58
CA ASP A 25 -12.14 -3.38 -4.99
C ASP A 25 -12.46 -1.95 -4.49
N GLY A 26 -11.53 -0.99 -4.67
CA GLY A 26 -11.71 0.42 -4.33
C GLY A 26 -11.31 0.82 -2.92
N VAL A 27 -10.83 -0.11 -2.08
CA VAL A 27 -10.31 0.23 -0.74
C VAL A 27 -8.94 0.89 -0.86
N THR A 28 -8.68 1.92 -0.07
CA THR A 28 -7.34 2.54 0.02
C THR A 28 -6.69 2.14 1.34
N TYR A 29 -5.52 1.52 1.24
CA TYR A 29 -4.68 1.18 2.39
C TYR A 29 -3.48 2.13 2.43
N GLU A 30 -3.18 2.69 3.61
CA GLU A 30 -1.92 3.42 3.81
C GLU A 30 -0.80 2.41 4.04
N ILE A 31 0.26 2.47 3.25
CA ILE A 31 1.41 1.58 3.41
C ILE A 31 2.26 2.09 4.57
N LEU A 32 2.49 1.24 5.57
CA LEU A 32 3.31 1.56 6.73
C LEU A 32 4.71 2.00 6.29
N ARG A 33 5.24 3.04 6.95
CA ARG A 33 6.59 3.56 6.66
C ARG A 33 7.64 2.45 6.80
N GLY A 34 8.63 2.46 5.91
CA GLY A 34 9.72 1.47 5.89
C GLY A 34 9.48 0.27 4.96
N ALA A 35 8.36 0.23 4.23
CA ALA A 35 8.14 -0.74 3.17
C ALA A 35 9.22 -0.66 2.08
N ASP A 36 9.43 -1.77 1.38
CA ASP A 36 10.48 -1.92 0.37
C ASP A 36 10.34 -0.90 -0.78
N LYS A 37 11.45 -0.25 -1.15
CA LYS A 37 11.46 0.75 -2.23
C LYS A 37 11.12 0.15 -3.60
N GLU A 38 11.31 -1.14 -3.80
CA GLU A 38 10.92 -1.83 -5.02
C GLU A 38 9.39 -1.90 -5.21
N LEU A 39 8.64 -1.94 -4.10
CA LEU A 39 7.18 -1.81 -4.10
C LEU A 39 6.74 -0.36 -4.28
N LEU A 40 7.45 0.59 -3.65
CA LEU A 40 7.06 1.99 -3.54
C LEU A 40 7.32 2.81 -4.82
N LYS A 41 6.66 2.44 -5.92
CA LYS A 41 6.70 3.16 -7.20
C LYS A 41 5.29 3.55 -7.62
N ALA A 42 5.06 4.85 -7.82
CA ALA A 42 3.75 5.34 -8.23
C ALA A 42 3.36 4.74 -9.59
N GLY A 43 2.13 4.27 -9.70
CA GLY A 43 1.62 3.64 -10.92
C GLY A 43 1.75 2.13 -10.96
N GLN A 44 2.63 1.53 -10.14
CA GLN A 44 2.93 0.10 -10.17
C GLN A 44 1.73 -0.72 -9.67
N LYS A 45 1.38 -1.78 -10.41
CA LYS A 45 0.41 -2.78 -9.94
C LYS A 45 1.14 -3.87 -9.18
N ALA A 46 0.60 -4.26 -8.03
CA ALA A 46 1.23 -5.26 -7.17
C ALA A 46 0.18 -6.08 -6.40
N LYS A 47 0.54 -7.33 -6.11
CA LYS A 47 -0.15 -8.17 -5.13
C LYS A 47 0.64 -8.15 -3.83
N VAL A 48 0.02 -7.69 -2.77
CA VAL A 48 0.66 -7.48 -1.46
C VAL A 48 0.07 -8.43 -0.43
N LYS A 49 0.94 -9.12 0.31
CA LYS A 49 0.58 -9.82 1.55
C LYS A 49 1.06 -9.00 2.72
N GLY A 50 0.16 -8.72 3.67
CA GLY A 50 0.47 -7.84 4.78
C GLY A 50 -0.46 -8.01 5.96
N GLN A 51 -0.23 -7.18 6.98
CA GLN A 51 -1.07 -7.10 8.17
C GLN A 51 -1.68 -5.71 8.25
N VAL A 52 -3.01 -5.64 8.36
CA VAL A 52 -3.71 -4.42 8.74
C VAL A 52 -3.44 -4.17 10.22
N ARG A 53 -2.88 -3.00 10.51
CA ARG A 53 -2.48 -2.51 11.83
C ARG A 53 -3.52 -1.51 12.33
N GLU A 54 -4.32 -1.96 13.29
CA GLU A 54 -5.33 -1.13 13.98
C GLU A 54 -4.71 -0.32 15.14
N ASP A 55 -3.52 -0.71 15.57
CA ASP A 55 -2.75 -0.11 16.65
C ASP A 55 -1.86 1.07 16.20
N VAL A 56 -1.86 1.38 14.91
CA VAL A 56 -1.01 2.42 14.31
C VAL A 56 -1.87 3.56 13.79
N MET A 57 -1.62 4.76 14.31
CA MET A 57 -2.17 6.01 13.77
C MET A 57 -1.11 6.74 12.94
N THR A 58 -1.53 7.25 11.78
CA THR A 58 -0.68 8.02 10.86
C THR A 58 -1.20 9.45 10.75
N ILE A 59 -0.34 10.36 10.29
CA ILE A 59 -0.71 11.77 10.06
C ILE A 59 -1.57 11.90 8.80
N ALA A 60 -1.40 11.00 7.82
CA ALA A 60 -2.11 11.09 6.55
C ALA A 60 -3.57 10.64 6.66
N MET A 61 -3.89 9.69 7.56
CA MET A 61 -5.25 9.20 7.85
C MET A 61 -6.06 8.88 6.58
N ILE A 62 -5.42 8.26 5.57
CA ILE A 62 -6.07 7.99 4.27
C ILE A 62 -6.81 6.65 4.21
N GLY A 63 -6.69 5.82 5.24
CA GLY A 63 -7.30 4.51 5.31
C GLY A 63 -6.61 3.62 6.35
N PRO A 64 -6.98 2.33 6.40
CA PRO A 64 -6.32 1.36 7.28
C PRO A 64 -4.83 1.25 6.95
N VAL A 65 -3.99 1.13 7.99
CA VAL A 65 -2.54 1.01 7.82
C VAL A 65 -2.18 -0.43 7.50
N LEU A 66 -1.49 -0.67 6.39
CA LEU A 66 -1.03 -1.96 5.92
C LEU A 66 0.48 -2.08 6.09
N GLU A 67 0.90 -2.97 6.99
CA GLU A 67 2.28 -3.41 7.09
C GLU A 67 2.56 -4.50 6.05
N VAL A 68 3.39 -4.18 5.07
CA VAL A 68 3.77 -5.10 3.99
C VAL A 68 4.71 -6.17 4.53
N LYS A 69 4.38 -7.44 4.30
CA LYS A 69 5.24 -8.59 4.64
C LYS A 69 5.91 -9.18 3.41
N SER A 70 5.21 -9.22 2.29
CA SER A 70 5.78 -9.55 0.98
C SER A 70 4.93 -8.97 -0.13
N PHE A 71 5.50 -8.87 -1.33
CA PHE A 71 4.79 -8.39 -2.50
C PHE A 71 5.28 -9.09 -3.76
N GLU A 72 4.43 -9.07 -4.78
CA GLU A 72 4.73 -9.48 -6.14
C GLU A 72 4.35 -8.32 -7.05
N VAL A 73 5.30 -7.85 -7.86
CA VAL A 73 5.04 -6.82 -8.87
C VAL A 73 4.34 -7.49 -10.04
N LEU A 74 3.18 -6.97 -10.41
CA LEU A 74 2.43 -7.48 -11.56
C LEU A 74 2.82 -6.62 -12.76
N SER A 75 3.47 -7.24 -13.74
CA SER A 75 3.75 -6.60 -15.02
C SER A 75 2.44 -6.49 -15.80
N ASP A 76 2.15 -5.31 -16.35
CA ASP A 76 1.25 -5.21 -17.49
C ASP A 76 2.02 -5.77 -18.70
N GLU A 77 1.71 -7.00 -19.12
CA GLU A 77 2.14 -7.49 -20.43
C GLU A 77 1.44 -6.60 -21.47
N SER A 78 2.22 -5.69 -22.06
CA SER A 78 1.80 -4.78 -23.13
C SER A 78 1.89 -5.46 -24.50
#